data_AF-R0CYZ0-F1
#
_entry.id   AF-R0CYZ0-F1
#
_cell.length_a   1.000
_cell.length_b   1.000
_cell.length_c   1.000
_cell.angle_alpha   90.00
_cell.angle_beta   90.00
_cell.angle_gamma   90.00
#
_symmetry.space_group_name_H-M   'P 1'
#
loop_
_entity.id
_entity.type
_entity.pdbx_description
1 polymer ?
#
loop_
_entity_poly.entity_id
_entity_poly.type
_entity_poly.pdbx_seq_one_letter_code
_entity_poly.pdbx_strand_id
1 'polypeptide(L)'
;MLRDNKEDGFSPGFMLHLWTAQTDAVLDCIRENGFSQVKMEFIDRKYEESAWVFKEAYGFFKQRAGLLVKPPEGAESPIWLFFDRSWVYLSQDSFLLELSIPRERAVLFGRERWQKVLNLSYVGKDREDEARFEQKMNQMGVSAYWEVFQSPFYPYLKSEIKKSWNRIFDIDNMEQTNLGAAVWQIRQEDVVGINSHSASEERDGFSGK
;
A
#
# COMPACT_ATOMS: atom_id res chain seq x y z
N MET A 1 -13.24 33.09 -14.26
CA MET A 1 -13.46 31.78 -14.89
C MET A 1 -13.49 30.74 -13.80
N LEU A 2 -14.59 29.99 -13.76
CA LEU A 2 -15.01 29.10 -12.69
C LEU A 2 -13.93 28.03 -12.45
N ARG A 3 -13.44 27.92 -11.21
CA ARG A 3 -12.74 26.70 -10.77
C ARG A 3 -13.84 25.68 -10.53
N ASP A 4 -13.87 24.64 -11.35
CA ASP A 4 -14.65 23.44 -11.06
C ASP A 4 -14.18 22.91 -9.70
N ASN A 5 -15.04 23.06 -8.69
CA ASN A 5 -14.97 22.28 -7.47
C ASN A 5 -15.25 20.82 -7.87
N LYS A 6 -14.22 20.09 -8.33
CA LYS A 6 -14.18 18.65 -8.04
C LYS A 6 -14.16 18.58 -6.51
N GLU A 7 -15.24 18.14 -5.90
CA GLU A 7 -15.23 17.74 -4.49
C GLU A 7 -14.05 16.77 -4.36
N ASP A 8 -13.01 17.21 -3.68
CA ASP A 8 -11.87 16.38 -3.37
C ASP A 8 -12.36 15.38 -2.33
N GLY A 9 -12.83 14.21 -2.77
CA GLY A 9 -13.32 13.11 -1.93
C GLY A 9 -12.31 12.55 -0.91
N PHE A 10 -11.26 13.31 -0.63
CA PHE A 10 -10.17 13.06 0.30
C PHE A 10 -10.07 14.12 1.42
N SER A 11 -11.01 15.06 1.51
CA SER A 11 -11.15 16.01 2.62
C SER A 11 -11.65 15.34 3.91
N PRO A 12 -11.33 15.87 5.10
CA PRO A 12 -11.88 15.35 6.36
C PRO A 12 -13.42 15.35 6.38
N GLY A 13 -14.03 14.31 6.94
CA GLY A 13 -15.47 14.07 6.96
C GLY A 13 -15.99 13.21 5.80
N PHE A 14 -15.15 12.90 4.81
CA PHE A 14 -15.50 12.01 3.70
C PHE A 14 -15.33 10.53 4.07
N MET A 15 -16.25 9.70 3.58
CA MET A 15 -16.17 8.25 3.67
C MET A 15 -15.55 7.70 2.39
N LEU A 16 -14.48 6.93 2.53
CA LEU A 16 -13.81 6.25 1.43
C LEU A 16 -14.44 4.89 1.20
N HIS A 17 -14.82 4.63 -0.05
CA HIS A 17 -15.29 3.33 -0.49
C HIS A 17 -14.10 2.49 -0.99
N LEU A 18 -13.85 1.38 -0.31
CA LEU A 18 -12.61 0.61 -0.44
C LEU A 18 -12.87 -0.90 -0.40
N TRP A 19 -11.94 -1.67 -0.96
CA TRP A 19 -11.99 -3.12 -0.98
C TRP A 19 -10.71 -3.77 -0.47
N THR A 20 -10.84 -4.96 0.10
CA THR A 20 -9.71 -5.80 0.52
C THR A 20 -10.09 -7.28 0.56
N ALA A 21 -9.11 -8.15 0.34
CA ALA A 21 -9.29 -9.60 0.50
C ALA A 21 -8.89 -10.01 1.93
N GLN A 22 -9.78 -10.70 2.63
CA GLN A 22 -9.54 -11.16 4.00
C GLN A 22 -9.97 -12.63 4.15
N THR A 23 -9.35 -13.34 5.09
CA THR A 23 -9.67 -14.74 5.40
C THR A 23 -10.84 -14.86 6.38
N ASP A 24 -11.38 -16.06 6.54
CA ASP A 24 -12.40 -16.35 7.57
C ASP A 24 -11.93 -15.93 8.97
N ALA A 25 -10.66 -16.20 9.32
CA ALA A 25 -10.11 -15.82 10.61
C ALA A 25 -10.21 -14.32 10.89
N VAL A 26 -10.05 -13.47 9.86
CA VAL A 26 -10.20 -12.01 10.00
C VAL A 26 -11.67 -11.63 10.18
N LEU A 27 -12.58 -12.29 9.45
CA LEU A 27 -14.02 -12.08 9.60
C LEU A 27 -14.51 -12.48 10.99
N ASP A 28 -14.04 -13.61 11.52
CA ASP A 28 -14.37 -14.07 12.86
C ASP A 28 -13.85 -13.11 13.92
N CYS A 29 -12.61 -12.61 13.77
CA CYS A 29 -12.10 -11.55 14.66
C CYS A 29 -13.01 -10.32 14.66
N ILE A 30 -13.48 -9.87 13.50
CA ILE A 30 -14.38 -8.72 13.38
C ILE A 30 -15.73 -9.02 14.06
N ARG A 31 -16.29 -10.22 13.89
CA ARG A 31 -17.58 -10.63 14.51
C ARG A 31 -17.48 -10.73 16.02
N GLU A 32 -16.39 -11.29 16.54
CA GLU A 32 -16.21 -11.56 17.97
C GLU A 32 -15.79 -10.32 18.75
N ASN A 33 -14.83 -9.55 18.21
CA ASN A 33 -14.21 -8.42 18.92
C ASN A 33 -14.73 -7.04 18.45
N GLY A 34 -15.56 -7.01 17.40
CA GLY A 34 -15.98 -5.78 16.73
C GLY A 34 -14.93 -5.18 15.80
N PHE A 35 -13.72 -5.76 15.71
CA PHE A 35 -12.65 -5.30 14.84
C PHE A 35 -11.59 -6.38 14.56
N SER A 36 -10.79 -6.16 13.52
CA SER A 36 -9.56 -6.90 13.25
C SER A 36 -8.37 -5.95 13.08
N GLN A 37 -7.22 -6.40 13.59
CA GLN A 37 -5.92 -5.75 13.49
C GLN A 37 -4.88 -6.83 13.13
N VAL A 38 -3.87 -6.45 12.35
CA VAL A 38 -2.78 -7.37 12.03
C VAL A 38 -1.76 -7.36 13.16
N LYS A 39 -1.54 -8.53 13.75
CA LYS A 39 -0.39 -8.84 14.62
C LYS A 39 0.68 -9.53 13.78
N MET A 40 1.93 -9.09 13.87
CA MET A 40 3.04 -9.62 13.10
C MET A 40 3.70 -10.79 13.83
N GLU A 41 3.04 -11.95 13.87
CA GLU A 41 3.67 -13.17 14.43
C GLU A 41 4.46 -13.99 13.39
N PHE A 42 4.49 -13.62 12.10
CA PHE A 42 5.04 -14.49 11.04
C PHE A 42 5.74 -13.81 9.85
N ILE A 43 6.41 -12.66 10.02
CA ILE A 43 7.13 -12.04 8.88
C ILE A 43 8.48 -12.74 8.58
N ASP A 44 9.09 -13.41 9.55
CA ASP A 44 10.44 -13.97 9.37
C ASP A 44 10.49 -15.29 8.58
N ARG A 45 9.39 -16.06 8.49
CA ARG A 45 9.40 -17.37 7.84
C ARG A 45 9.14 -17.38 6.33
N LYS A 46 8.49 -16.35 5.76
CA LYS A 46 7.94 -16.42 4.39
C LYS A 46 8.87 -15.89 3.29
N TYR A 47 9.90 -15.10 3.60
CA TYR A 47 10.59 -14.28 2.59
C TYR A 47 12.11 -14.49 2.43
N GLU A 48 12.72 -15.44 3.15
CA GLU A 48 14.12 -15.91 3.02
C GLU A 48 15.13 -14.82 2.55
N GLU A 49 15.84 -15.01 1.42
CA GLU A 49 16.96 -14.15 0.96
C GLU A 49 16.55 -12.73 0.54
N SER A 50 15.30 -12.52 0.14
CA SER A 50 14.75 -11.19 -0.24
C SER A 50 13.99 -10.50 0.89
N ALA A 51 13.89 -11.13 2.07
CA ALA A 51 13.12 -10.62 3.21
C ALA A 51 13.58 -9.23 3.65
N TRP A 52 14.87 -8.91 3.50
CA TRP A 52 15.43 -7.64 3.94
C TRP A 52 14.92 -6.45 3.11
N VAL A 53 14.69 -6.63 1.80
CA VAL A 53 14.13 -5.59 0.91
C VAL A 53 12.72 -5.24 1.37
N PHE A 54 11.91 -6.27 1.61
CA PHE A 54 10.56 -6.11 2.14
C PHE A 54 10.58 -5.46 3.52
N LYS A 55 11.48 -5.88 4.43
CA LYS A 55 11.64 -5.25 5.75
C LYS A 55 12.00 -3.77 5.65
N GLU A 56 12.84 -3.37 4.69
CA GLU A 56 13.21 -1.97 4.48
C GLU A 56 12.01 -1.14 3.97
N ALA A 57 11.32 -1.60 2.92
CA ALA A 57 10.19 -0.89 2.32
C ALA A 57 8.98 -0.83 3.27
N TYR A 58 8.55 -1.98 3.82
CA TYR A 58 7.42 -2.05 4.76
C TYR A 58 7.75 -1.42 6.10
N GLY A 59 9.01 -1.49 6.56
CA GLY A 59 9.47 -0.79 7.76
C GLY A 59 9.35 0.73 7.60
N PHE A 60 9.77 1.27 6.45
CA PHE A 60 9.55 2.67 6.10
C PHE A 60 8.06 3.02 6.09
N PHE A 61 7.24 2.24 5.39
CA PHE A 61 5.82 2.52 5.27
C PHE A 61 5.14 2.51 6.63
N LYS A 62 5.35 1.46 7.43
CA LYS A 62 4.80 1.33 8.79
C LYS A 62 5.18 2.53 9.67
N GLN A 63 6.45 2.93 9.66
CA GLN A 63 6.91 4.09 10.44
C GLN A 63 6.22 5.37 10.00
N ARG A 64 6.17 5.66 8.70
CA ARG A 64 5.59 6.90 8.18
C ARG A 64 4.07 6.93 8.28
N ALA A 65 3.40 5.83 7.93
CA ALA A 65 1.97 5.65 8.10
C ALA A 65 1.55 5.90 9.55
N GLY A 66 2.36 5.47 10.54
CA GLY A 66 2.03 5.62 11.95
C GLY A 66 2.12 7.06 12.46
N LEU A 67 2.86 7.91 11.75
CA LEU A 67 2.92 9.37 11.99
C LEU A 67 1.74 10.10 11.34
N LEU A 68 1.21 9.58 10.23
CA LEU A 68 0.08 10.16 9.51
C LEU A 68 -1.26 9.80 10.16
N VAL A 69 -1.45 8.52 10.48
CA VAL A 69 -2.59 8.00 11.20
C VAL A 69 -2.07 7.17 12.35
N LYS A 70 -2.35 7.60 13.58
CA LYS A 70 -1.86 6.91 14.78
C LYS A 70 -2.46 5.49 14.85
N PRO A 71 -1.64 4.44 14.95
CA PRO A 71 -2.14 3.09 15.12
C PRO A 71 -2.86 2.96 16.47
N PRO A 72 -4.00 2.24 16.53
CA PRO A 72 -4.60 1.84 17.80
C PRO A 72 -3.68 0.86 18.54
N GLU A 73 -3.88 0.74 19.84
CA GLU A 73 -3.14 -0.22 20.67
C GLU A 73 -3.31 -1.64 20.11
N GLY A 74 -2.20 -2.38 20.02
CA GLY A 74 -2.15 -3.75 19.50
C GLY A 74 -2.00 -3.86 17.97
N ALA A 75 -2.15 -2.78 17.20
CA ALA A 75 -1.94 -2.83 15.75
C ALA A 75 -0.45 -2.83 15.38
N GLU A 76 0.02 -3.91 14.76
CA GLU A 76 1.43 -4.07 14.41
C GLU A 76 1.71 -3.83 12.93
N SER A 77 0.73 -3.94 12.05
CA SER A 77 0.89 -3.68 10.62
C SER A 77 -0.37 -3.06 10.03
N PRO A 78 -0.26 -2.19 9.02
CA PRO A 78 -1.41 -1.75 8.27
C PRO A 78 -1.95 -2.88 7.37
N ILE A 79 -3.25 -2.79 7.09
CA ILE A 79 -4.00 -3.61 6.14
C ILE A 79 -4.15 -2.80 4.85
N TRP A 80 -3.81 -3.41 3.72
CA TRP A 80 -3.89 -2.77 2.41
C TRP A 80 -5.31 -2.82 1.85
N LEU A 81 -5.77 -1.69 1.36
CA LEU A 81 -7.08 -1.47 0.78
C LEU A 81 -6.93 -0.84 -0.61
N PHE A 82 -7.92 -1.08 -1.48
CA PHE A 82 -7.92 -0.65 -2.87
C PHE A 82 -9.18 0.15 -3.19
N PHE A 83 -9.07 1.17 -4.05
CA PHE A 83 -10.21 1.95 -4.54
C PHE A 83 -10.93 1.32 -5.73
N ASP A 84 -10.43 0.20 -6.23
CA ASP A 84 -11.07 -0.56 -7.29
C ASP A 84 -10.90 -2.04 -6.99
N ARG A 85 -12.03 -2.75 -6.95
CA ARG A 85 -12.15 -4.17 -6.70
C ARG A 85 -11.25 -5.01 -7.61
N SER A 86 -11.00 -4.58 -8.85
CA SER A 86 -10.18 -5.33 -9.82
C SER A 86 -8.73 -5.53 -9.37
N TRP A 87 -8.25 -4.71 -8.43
CA TRP A 87 -6.91 -4.82 -7.85
C TRP A 87 -6.83 -5.76 -6.66
N VAL A 88 -7.97 -6.24 -6.17
CA VAL A 88 -8.00 -7.17 -5.04
C VAL A 88 -7.76 -8.58 -5.55
N TYR A 89 -6.62 -9.14 -5.15
CA TYR A 89 -6.35 -10.56 -5.38
C TYR A 89 -7.15 -11.41 -4.40
N LEU A 90 -8.11 -12.18 -4.91
CA LEU A 90 -8.90 -13.14 -4.14
C LEU A 90 -8.33 -14.55 -4.32
N SER A 91 -7.84 -15.12 -3.22
CA SER A 91 -7.55 -16.55 -3.11
C SER A 91 -8.82 -17.36 -2.82
N GLN A 92 -8.76 -18.69 -2.99
CA GLN A 92 -9.89 -19.59 -2.77
C GLN A 92 -10.52 -19.46 -1.36
N ASP A 93 -9.68 -19.24 -0.34
CA ASP A 93 -10.11 -19.13 1.07
C ASP A 93 -10.27 -17.67 1.54
N SER A 94 -10.50 -16.74 0.62
CA SER A 94 -10.64 -15.31 0.95
C SER A 94 -11.96 -14.72 0.48
N PHE A 95 -12.42 -13.75 1.24
CA PHE A 95 -13.60 -12.95 1.00
C PHE A 95 -13.20 -11.56 0.59
N LEU A 96 -13.92 -11.02 -0.38
CA LEU A 96 -13.85 -9.61 -0.72
C LEU A 96 -14.71 -8.84 0.26
N LEU A 97 -14.08 -8.02 1.08
CA LEU A 97 -14.77 -7.04 1.92
C LEU A 97 -14.92 -5.74 1.14
N GLU A 98 -16.12 -5.19 1.18
CA GLU A 98 -16.45 -3.84 0.78
C GLU A 98 -16.57 -2.99 2.04
N LEU A 99 -15.83 -1.88 2.07
CA LEU A 99 -15.64 -1.07 3.25
C LEU A 99 -16.00 0.40 2.99
N SER A 100 -16.59 1.03 4.00
CA SER A 100 -16.80 2.48 4.09
C SER A 100 -15.97 3.01 5.26
N ILE A 101 -14.82 3.63 4.96
CA ILE A 101 -13.81 4.02 5.95
C ILE A 101 -13.73 5.56 6.03
N PRO A 102 -13.79 6.17 7.22
CA PRO A 102 -13.52 7.60 7.37
C PRO A 102 -12.11 7.96 6.88
N ARG A 103 -11.99 9.02 6.08
CA ARG A 103 -10.74 9.46 5.46
C ARG A 103 -9.59 9.62 6.47
N GLU A 104 -9.87 10.04 7.69
CA GLU A 104 -8.89 10.28 8.76
C GLU A 104 -8.27 8.99 9.30
N ARG A 105 -8.93 7.86 9.11
CA ARG A 105 -8.43 6.54 9.52
C ARG A 105 -7.59 5.86 8.43
N ALA A 106 -7.63 6.39 7.21
CA ALA A 106 -6.91 5.83 6.07
C ALA A 106 -5.64 6.62 5.77
N VAL A 107 -4.54 5.90 5.61
CA VAL A 107 -3.31 6.40 5.01
C VAL A 107 -3.41 6.19 3.51
N LEU A 108 -3.42 7.29 2.75
CA LEU A 108 -3.45 7.27 1.30
C LEU A 108 -2.06 7.47 0.73
N PHE A 109 -1.75 6.79 -0.38
CA PHE A 109 -0.44 6.86 -1.02
C PHE A 109 -0.55 6.55 -2.52
N GLY A 110 0.40 7.05 -3.32
CA GLY A 110 0.48 6.74 -4.75
C GLY A 110 0.98 5.33 -5.02
N ARG A 111 0.19 4.51 -5.73
CA ARG A 111 0.51 3.10 -6.02
C ARG A 111 1.79 2.93 -6.85
N GLU A 112 1.93 3.72 -7.92
CA GLU A 112 3.11 3.66 -8.78
C GLU A 112 4.39 4.06 -8.03
N ARG A 113 4.29 5.08 -7.15
CA ARG A 113 5.41 5.49 -6.31
C ARG A 113 5.72 4.44 -5.25
N TRP A 114 4.71 3.76 -4.69
CA TRP A 114 4.94 2.63 -3.80
C TRP A 114 5.67 1.47 -4.50
N GLN A 115 5.35 1.17 -5.76
CA GLN A 115 6.10 0.18 -6.55
C GLN A 115 7.58 0.54 -6.67
N LYS A 116 7.93 1.82 -6.82
CA LYS A 116 9.33 2.27 -6.78
C LYS A 116 9.99 2.03 -5.42
N VAL A 117 9.27 2.24 -4.31
CA VAL A 117 9.77 1.93 -2.96
C VAL A 117 10.02 0.42 -2.78
N LEU A 118 9.12 -0.43 -3.26
CA LEU A 118 9.30 -1.89 -3.26
C LEU A 118 10.55 -2.32 -4.05
N ASN A 119 10.88 -1.58 -5.12
CA ASN A 119 12.11 -1.77 -5.90
C ASN A 119 13.34 -1.04 -5.33
N LEU A 120 13.25 -0.54 -4.08
CA LEU A 120 14.28 0.26 -3.40
C LEU A 120 14.78 1.48 -4.20
N SER A 121 13.96 1.97 -5.12
CA SER A 121 14.33 3.02 -6.06
C SER A 121 14.10 4.41 -5.49
N TYR A 122 14.79 5.41 -6.04
CA TYR A 122 14.50 6.81 -5.79
C TYR A 122 13.11 7.16 -6.34
N VAL A 123 12.31 7.88 -5.55
CA VAL A 123 10.97 8.37 -5.95
C VAL A 123 11.12 9.84 -6.28
N GLY A 124 11.25 10.19 -7.56
CA GLY A 124 11.47 11.58 -7.96
C GLY A 124 10.23 12.44 -7.87
N LYS A 125 10.43 13.77 -7.89
CA LYS A 125 9.34 14.74 -8.02
C LYS A 125 8.70 14.69 -9.42
N ASP A 126 9.56 14.47 -10.41
CA ASP A 126 9.26 14.37 -11.83
C ASP A 126 10.35 13.50 -12.49
N ARG A 127 10.19 13.23 -13.79
CA ARG A 127 11.14 12.39 -14.54
C ARG A 127 12.55 13.00 -14.62
N GLU A 128 12.67 14.32 -14.62
CA GLU A 128 13.99 14.97 -14.68
C GLU A 128 14.74 14.82 -13.35
N ASP A 129 14.03 14.88 -12.22
CA ASP A 129 14.58 14.62 -10.90
C ASP A 129 15.11 13.18 -10.77
N GLU A 130 14.37 12.22 -11.31
CA GLU A 130 14.82 10.82 -11.39
C GLU A 130 16.06 10.68 -12.26
N ALA A 131 16.06 11.25 -13.46
CA ALA A 131 17.21 11.20 -14.36
C ALA A 131 18.46 11.85 -13.76
N ARG A 132 18.33 12.97 -13.05
CA ARG A 132 19.44 13.61 -12.32
C ARG A 132 19.99 12.71 -11.22
N PHE A 133 19.12 12.04 -10.47
CA PHE A 133 19.54 11.12 -9.41
C PHE A 133 20.26 9.89 -9.99
N GLU A 134 19.74 9.32 -11.08
CA GLU A 134 20.37 8.19 -11.79
C GLU A 134 21.74 8.58 -12.37
N GLN A 135 21.85 9.77 -12.96
CA GLN A 135 23.14 10.28 -13.43
C GLN A 135 24.15 10.41 -12.29
N LYS A 136 23.73 10.89 -11.12
CA LYS A 136 24.56 10.97 -9.91
C LYS A 136 25.02 9.58 -9.44
N MET A 137 24.14 8.57 -9.45
CA MET A 137 24.53 7.19 -9.12
C MET A 137 25.57 6.64 -10.11
N ASN A 138 25.33 6.84 -11.41
CA ASN A 138 26.24 6.38 -12.47
C ASN A 138 27.63 7.01 -12.36
N GLN A 139 27.72 8.30 -12.01
CA GLN A 139 29.00 8.98 -11.74
C GLN A 139 29.76 8.40 -10.55
N MET A 140 29.05 7.75 -9.61
CA MET A 140 29.63 7.05 -8.45
C MET A 140 29.89 5.56 -8.73
N GLY A 141 29.72 5.11 -9.98
CA GLY A 141 29.92 3.72 -10.40
C GLY A 141 28.81 2.77 -9.96
N VAL A 142 27.62 3.29 -9.62
CA VAL A 142 26.46 2.50 -9.20
C VAL A 142 25.45 2.44 -10.33
N SER A 143 25.13 1.23 -10.80
CA SER A 143 24.21 1.02 -11.93
C SER A 143 22.80 0.65 -11.50
N ALA A 144 22.61 0.13 -10.28
CA ALA A 144 21.31 -0.30 -9.80
C ALA A 144 21.05 0.13 -8.35
N TYR A 145 19.80 0.49 -8.06
CA TYR A 145 19.40 0.95 -6.73
C TYR A 145 19.66 -0.07 -5.62
N TRP A 146 19.47 -1.37 -5.88
CA TRP A 146 19.69 -2.41 -4.85
C TRP A 146 21.15 -2.48 -4.38
N GLU A 147 22.12 -2.13 -5.24
CA GLU A 147 23.55 -2.09 -4.90
C GLU A 147 23.82 -1.06 -3.79
N VAL A 148 23.09 0.06 -3.79
CA VAL A 148 23.15 1.11 -2.76
C VAL A 148 22.75 0.56 -1.38
N PHE A 149 21.83 -0.40 -1.34
CA PHE A 149 21.30 -0.93 -0.09
C PHE A 149 22.09 -2.12 0.46
N GLN A 150 22.73 -2.90 -0.41
CA GLN A 150 23.60 -4.01 -0.01
C GLN A 150 24.99 -3.56 0.44
N SER A 151 25.46 -2.43 -0.07
CA SER A 151 26.79 -1.91 0.21
C SER A 151 26.79 -0.85 1.34
N PRO A 152 27.74 -0.92 2.29
CA PRO A 152 27.94 0.14 3.29
C PRO A 152 28.59 1.41 2.70
N PHE A 153 29.10 1.37 1.46
CA PHE A 153 29.87 2.47 0.86
C PHE A 153 29.02 3.66 0.40
N TYR A 154 27.70 3.51 0.33
CA TYR A 154 26.78 4.53 -0.21
C TYR A 154 25.77 5.07 0.81
N PRO A 155 26.17 5.46 2.03
CA PRO A 155 25.23 5.88 3.08
C PRO A 155 24.43 7.13 2.70
N TYR A 156 25.05 8.06 1.95
CA TYR A 156 24.39 9.28 1.48
C TYR A 156 23.33 8.98 0.41
N LEU A 157 23.65 8.15 -0.59
CA LEU A 157 22.66 7.72 -1.60
C LEU A 157 21.50 6.97 -0.94
N LYS A 158 21.80 6.05 -0.01
CA LYS A 158 20.77 5.32 0.75
C LYS A 158 19.86 6.28 1.52
N SER A 159 20.43 7.31 2.16
CA SER A 159 19.66 8.34 2.86
C SER A 159 18.78 9.17 1.91
N GLU A 160 19.30 9.58 0.75
CA GLU A 160 18.54 10.36 -0.22
C GLU A 160 17.38 9.55 -0.82
N ILE A 161 17.61 8.28 -1.15
CA ILE A 161 16.57 7.36 -1.60
C ILE A 161 15.48 7.23 -0.52
N LYS A 162 15.83 6.90 0.72
CA LYS A 162 14.84 6.79 1.80
C LYS A 162 14.09 8.10 2.10
N LYS A 163 14.75 9.25 1.95
CA LYS A 163 14.09 10.56 2.06
C LYS A 163 13.10 10.79 0.92
N SER A 164 13.43 10.37 -0.30
CA SER A 164 12.54 10.48 -1.46
C SER A 164 11.24 9.70 -1.30
N TRP A 165 11.26 8.58 -0.58
CA TRP A 165 10.09 7.74 -0.36
C TRP A 165 8.93 8.45 0.36
N ASN A 166 9.18 9.55 1.07
CA ASN A 166 8.08 10.33 1.68
C ASN A 166 7.09 10.86 0.64
N ARG A 167 7.55 11.04 -0.61
CA ARG A 167 6.72 11.50 -1.72
C ARG A 167 5.65 10.49 -2.13
N ILE A 168 5.66 9.25 -1.63
CA ILE A 168 4.52 8.36 -1.85
C ILE A 168 3.23 8.93 -1.23
N PHE A 169 3.33 9.77 -0.21
CA PHE A 169 2.19 10.39 0.48
C PHE A 169 1.80 11.76 -0.11
N ASP A 170 2.56 12.28 -1.08
CA ASP A 170 2.23 13.53 -1.79
C ASP A 170 1.17 13.26 -2.87
N ILE A 171 -0.10 13.17 -2.45
CA ILE A 171 -1.23 12.68 -3.25
C ILE A 171 -2.14 13.76 -3.84
N ASP A 172 -1.90 15.04 -3.54
CA ASP A 172 -2.82 16.15 -3.83
C ASP A 172 -3.25 16.30 -5.30
N ASN A 173 -2.47 15.74 -6.23
CA ASN A 173 -2.75 15.80 -7.68
C ASN A 173 -2.91 14.41 -8.32
N MET A 174 -3.23 13.38 -7.53
CA MET A 174 -3.41 12.01 -8.02
C MET A 174 -4.89 11.68 -8.20
N GLU A 175 -5.21 11.09 -9.35
CA GLU A 175 -6.52 10.47 -9.57
C GLU A 175 -6.69 9.25 -8.65
N GLN A 176 -7.91 9.02 -8.18
CA GLN A 176 -8.25 7.97 -7.21
C GLN A 176 -7.80 6.56 -7.65
N THR A 177 -7.83 6.28 -8.95
CA THR A 177 -7.39 5.00 -9.54
C THR A 177 -5.90 4.70 -9.32
N ASN A 178 -5.10 5.76 -9.13
CA ASN A 178 -3.66 5.67 -8.88
C ASN A 178 -3.32 5.64 -7.39
N LEU A 179 -4.33 5.76 -6.52
CA LEU A 179 -4.16 5.72 -5.07
C LEU A 179 -4.32 4.31 -4.52
N GLY A 180 -3.54 4.03 -3.49
CA GLY A 180 -3.74 2.94 -2.57
C GLY A 180 -4.17 3.49 -1.22
N ALA A 181 -4.81 2.66 -0.42
CA ALA A 181 -5.19 2.99 0.94
C ALA A 181 -4.65 1.94 1.90
N ALA A 182 -4.39 2.36 3.13
CA ALA A 182 -3.94 1.49 4.20
C ALA A 182 -4.60 1.91 5.51
N VAL A 183 -5.09 0.95 6.28
CA VAL A 183 -5.72 1.19 7.59
C VAL A 183 -5.06 0.32 8.65
N TRP A 184 -5.03 0.80 9.89
CA TRP A 184 -4.48 -0.01 11.00
C TRP A 184 -5.46 -1.02 11.57
N GLN A 185 -6.75 -0.81 11.32
CA GLN A 185 -7.84 -1.58 11.90
C GLN A 185 -9.05 -1.52 10.97
N ILE A 186 -9.64 -2.68 10.69
CA ILE A 186 -10.98 -2.80 10.11
C ILE A 186 -11.93 -3.05 11.28
N ARG A 187 -12.98 -2.24 11.38
CA ARG A 187 -14.03 -2.38 12.38
C ARG A 187 -15.28 -2.94 11.74
N GLN A 188 -16.13 -3.54 12.56
CA GLN A 188 -17.38 -4.11 12.10
C GLN A 188 -18.27 -3.06 11.44
N GLU A 189 -18.31 -1.82 11.96
CA GLU A 189 -19.08 -0.73 11.36
C GLU A 189 -18.57 -0.27 9.99
N ASP A 190 -17.32 -0.59 9.64
CA ASP A 190 -16.77 -0.22 8.33
C ASP A 190 -17.25 -1.16 7.23
N VAL A 191 -17.66 -2.39 7.57
CA VAL A 191 -18.01 -3.43 6.60
C VAL A 191 -19.41 -3.19 6.07
N VAL A 192 -19.52 -2.86 4.78
CA VAL A 192 -20.81 -2.63 4.11
C VAL A 192 -21.20 -3.78 3.17
N GLY A 193 -20.25 -4.66 2.83
CA GLY A 193 -20.51 -5.84 2.02
C GLY A 193 -19.44 -6.92 2.18
N ILE A 194 -19.82 -8.19 2.00
CA ILE A 194 -18.92 -9.34 1.99
C ILE A 194 -19.31 -10.22 0.81
N ASN A 195 -18.38 -10.43 -0.11
CA ASN A 195 -18.58 -11.29 -1.28
C ASN A 195 -17.55 -12.42 -1.27
N SER A 196 -18.01 -13.66 -1.35
CA SER A 196 -17.12 -14.81 -1.59
C SER A 196 -16.85 -14.96 -3.10
N HIS A 197 -15.90 -15.81 -3.45
CA HIS A 197 -15.82 -16.31 -4.82
C HIS A 197 -17.12 -17.09 -5.10
N SER A 198 -18.05 -16.51 -5.85
CA SER A 198 -19.16 -17.26 -6.41
C SER A 198 -18.56 -18.21 -7.44
N ALA A 199 -18.61 -19.51 -7.17
CA ALA A 199 -18.32 -20.56 -8.13
C ALA A 199 -19.35 -20.50 -9.29
N SER A 200 -19.20 -19.52 -10.17
CA SER A 200 -20.02 -19.33 -11.36
C SER A 200 -19.35 -18.36 -12.35
N GLU A 201 -18.04 -18.50 -12.56
CA GLU A 201 -17.35 -18.00 -13.75
C GLU A 201 -16.34 -19.05 -14.27
N GLU A 202 -16.74 -20.32 -14.29
CA GLU A 202 -16.32 -21.19 -15.40
C GLU A 202 -17.19 -20.82 -16.60
N ARG A 203 -16.86 -19.71 -17.27
CA ARG A 203 -17.30 -19.49 -18.64
C ARG A 203 -16.19 -19.96 -19.57
N ASP A 204 -16.46 -21.14 -20.12
CA ASP A 204 -16.02 -21.61 -21.42
C ASP A 204 -14.53 -21.45 -21.72
N GLY A 205 -13.83 -22.52 -21.36
CA GLY A 205 -12.52 -22.82 -21.90
C GLY A 205 -12.50 -22.61 -23.41
N PHE A 206 -11.53 -21.80 -23.84
CA PHE A 206 -10.56 -22.17 -24.86
C PHE A 206 -11.03 -23.33 -25.76
N SER A 207 -11.85 -23.00 -26.77
CA SER A 207 -11.98 -23.81 -27.97
C SER A 207 -11.02 -23.25 -29.02
N GLY A 208 -10.18 -24.12 -29.54
CA GLY A 208 -8.96 -23.77 -30.26
C GLY A 208 -9.14 -23.13 -31.63
N LYS A 209 -8.09 -22.44 -32.04
CA LYS A 209 -7.22 -22.82 -33.17
C LYS A 209 -5.96 -21.95 -33.17
#